data_AF-A0A4W5RZ47-F1
#
_entry.id   AF-A0A4W5RZ47-F1
#
_cell.length_a   1.000
_cell.length_b   1.000
_cell.length_c   1.000
_cell.angle_alpha   90.00
_cell.angle_beta   90.00
_cell.angle_gamma   90.00
#
_symmetry.space_group_name_H-M   'P 1'
#
loop_
_entity.id
_entity.type
_entity.pdbx_description
1 polymer ?
#
loop_
_entity_poly.entity_id
_entity_poly.type
_entity_poly.pdbx_seq_one_letter_code
_entity_poly.pdbx_strand_id
1 'polypeptide(L)'
;MLREVCRYKVTNCPVSSVFPIQRNLTEYFVAVDVNNMLHLYASMLHERRIIITSSKLSTLTACVHGSAAMLFPMNWQHIYIPVLPPHLLDYCCAPMPYLVGVHLSLLEVSQTIEDTSYYI
;
A
#
# COMPACT_ATOMS: atom_id res chain seq x y z
N MET A 1 14.35 -5.14 18.36
CA MET A 1 13.58 -3.90 18.11
C MET A 1 12.96 -4.04 16.72
N LEU A 2 11.96 -4.92 16.61
CA LEU A 2 11.34 -5.31 15.34
C LEU A 2 10.44 -4.16 14.91
N ARG A 3 10.87 -3.34 13.95
CA ARG A 3 10.05 -2.23 13.43
C ARG A 3 8.91 -2.82 12.61
N GLU A 4 7.78 -3.08 13.23
CA GLU A 4 6.54 -3.64 12.67
C GLU A 4 6.26 -3.14 11.23
N VAL A 5 5.80 -4.06 10.38
CA VAL A 5 5.37 -3.78 9.00
C VAL A 5 3.94 -3.26 9.05
N CYS A 6 3.70 -2.04 8.56
CA CYS A 6 2.35 -1.49 8.52
C CYS A 6 1.59 -2.10 7.33
N ARG A 7 0.59 -2.94 7.62
CA ARG A 7 -0.29 -3.54 6.62
C ARG A 7 -1.58 -2.74 6.49
N TYR A 8 -1.90 -2.31 5.28
CA TYR A 8 -3.14 -1.61 4.96
C TYR A 8 -3.99 -2.47 4.01
N LYS A 9 -5.24 -2.72 4.41
CA LYS A 9 -6.22 -3.43 3.58
C LYS A 9 -7.07 -2.39 2.85
N VAL A 10 -7.17 -2.54 1.53
CA VAL A 10 -7.99 -1.67 0.68
C VAL A 10 -9.36 -2.33 0.49
N THR A 11 -10.44 -1.57 0.65
CA THR A 11 -11.80 -2.06 0.37
C THR A 11 -12.08 -2.06 -1.13
N ASN A 12 -12.80 -3.07 -1.62
CA ASN A 12 -13.16 -3.15 -3.03
C ASN A 12 -14.35 -2.22 -3.31
N CYS A 13 -14.07 -1.06 -3.88
CA CYS A 13 -15.12 -0.24 -4.48
C CYS A 13 -15.32 -0.58 -5.97
N PRO A 14 -16.54 -0.48 -6.52
CA PRO A 14 -16.76 -0.56 -7.96
C PRO A 14 -16.14 0.68 -8.62
N VAL A 15 -15.30 0.44 -9.64
CA VAL A 15 -14.64 1.49 -10.44
C VAL A 15 -15.70 2.35 -11.12
N SER A 16 -15.93 3.54 -10.56
CA SER A 16 -16.75 4.59 -11.17
C SER A 16 -15.96 5.22 -12.31
N SER A 17 -16.53 5.22 -13.51
CA SER A 17 -15.96 5.74 -14.75
C SER A 17 -15.86 7.27 -14.74
N VAL A 18 -15.03 7.84 -13.86
CA VAL A 18 -14.81 9.29 -13.77
C VAL A 18 -13.54 9.67 -14.52
N PHE A 19 -13.69 10.72 -15.34
CA PHE A 19 -12.74 11.50 -16.14
C PHE A 19 -11.23 11.19 -16.00
N PRO A 20 -10.46 11.05 -17.10
CA PRO A 20 -9.12 10.45 -17.11
C PRO A 20 -7.99 11.27 -16.47
N ILE A 21 -8.26 12.45 -15.90
CA ILE A 21 -7.19 13.36 -15.46
C ILE A 21 -6.37 12.82 -14.28
N GLN A 22 -6.98 12.15 -13.28
CA GLN A 22 -6.24 11.54 -12.15
C GLN A 22 -6.95 10.31 -11.55
N ARG A 23 -7.04 9.22 -12.34
CA ARG A 23 -7.72 7.97 -11.91
C ARG A 23 -7.17 7.38 -10.59
N ASN A 24 -5.86 7.44 -10.37
CA ASN A 24 -5.21 6.84 -9.21
C ASN A 24 -5.62 7.49 -7.88
N LEU A 25 -5.71 8.83 -7.85
CA LEU A 25 -6.06 9.56 -6.63
C LEU A 25 -7.54 9.33 -6.29
N THR A 26 -8.42 9.42 -7.29
CA THR A 26 -9.86 9.19 -7.09
C THR A 26 -10.14 7.77 -6.60
N GLU A 27 -9.52 6.76 -7.21
CA GLU A 27 -9.72 5.36 -6.79
C GLU A 27 -9.13 5.10 -5.40
N TYR A 28 -8.01 5.73 -5.05
CA TYR A 28 -7.44 5.69 -3.69
C TYR A 28 -8.37 6.28 -2.63
N PHE A 29 -8.89 7.50 -2.85
CA PHE A 29 -9.79 8.17 -1.91
C PHE A 29 -11.13 7.44 -1.73
N VAL A 30 -11.59 6.72 -2.74
CA VAL A 30 -12.83 5.93 -2.68
C VAL A 30 -12.61 4.58 -1.99
N ALA A 31 -11.40 4.01 -2.08
CA ALA A 31 -11.11 2.66 -1.60
C ALA A 31 -10.42 2.61 -0.22
N VAL A 32 -10.03 3.75 0.35
CA VAL A 32 -9.33 3.84 1.63
C VAL A 32 -10.00 4.88 2.52
N ASP A 33 -10.33 4.48 3.76
CA ASP A 33 -10.90 5.39 4.76
C ASP A 33 -9.93 6.51 5.14
N VAL A 34 -10.47 7.68 5.51
CA VAL A 34 -9.68 8.87 5.85
C VAL A 34 -8.67 8.61 6.99
N ASN A 35 -9.06 7.82 8.01
CA ASN A 35 -8.13 7.45 9.10
C ASN A 35 -6.95 6.63 8.57
N ASN A 36 -7.22 5.67 7.68
CA ASN A 36 -6.19 4.85 7.06
C ASN A 36 -5.30 5.66 6.13
N MET A 37 -5.86 6.63 5.40
CA MET A 37 -5.08 7.58 4.61
C MET A 37 -4.10 8.37 5.48
N LEU A 38 -4.55 8.89 6.62
CA LEU A 38 -3.71 9.64 7.56
C LEU A 38 -2.61 8.76 8.17
N HIS A 39 -2.94 7.52 8.56
CA HIS A 39 -1.95 6.57 9.08
C HIS A 39 -0.91 6.17 8.04
N LEU A 40 -1.34 5.98 6.79
CA LEU A 40 -0.47 5.63 5.68
C LEU A 40 0.47 6.81 5.38
N TYR A 41 -0.06 8.04 5.34
CA TYR A 41 0.73 9.26 5.20
C TYR A 41 1.74 9.43 6.35
N ALA A 42 1.32 9.27 7.60
CA ALA A 42 2.21 9.33 8.76
C ALA A 42 3.31 8.25 8.71
N SER A 43 2.97 7.04 8.25
CA SER A 43 3.94 5.95 8.08
C SER A 43 4.96 6.25 6.97
N MET A 44 4.54 6.91 5.90
CA MET A 44 5.47 7.36 4.85
C MET A 44 6.43 8.42 5.35
N LEU A 45 5.94 9.41 6.12
CA LEU A 45 6.79 10.45 6.69
C LEU A 45 7.84 9.88 7.67
N HIS A 46 7.54 8.75 8.31
CA HIS A 46 8.48 8.04 9.18
C HIS A 46 9.33 6.99 8.44
N GLU A 47 9.27 6.95 7.12
CA GLU A 47 9.97 5.98 6.27
C GLU A 47 9.79 4.54 6.77
N ARG A 48 8.55 4.15 7.07
CA ARG A 48 8.22 2.80 7.54
C ARG A 48 8.13 1.81 6.38
N ARG A 49 8.10 0.52 6.74
CA ARG A 49 7.87 -0.60 5.83
C ARG A 49 6.37 -0.76 5.64
N ILE A 50 5.86 -0.39 4.47
CA ILE A 50 4.43 -0.29 4.17
C ILE A 50 4.05 -1.35 3.14
N ILE A 51 3.05 -2.16 3.47
CA ILE A 51 2.44 -3.13 2.56
C ILE A 51 0.97 -2.76 2.36
N ILE A 52 0.60 -2.44 1.13
CA ILE A 52 -0.79 -2.23 0.72
C ILE A 52 -1.32 -3.52 0.11
N THR A 53 -2.52 -3.92 0.49
CA THR A 53 -3.10 -5.18 0.04
C THR A 53 -4.52 -5.01 -0.48
N SER A 54 -4.81 -5.65 -1.61
CA SER A 54 -6.12 -5.61 -2.25
C SER A 54 -6.35 -6.90 -3.06
N SER A 55 -7.62 -7.24 -3.28
CA SER A 55 -8.03 -8.30 -4.21
C SER A 55 -8.17 -7.82 -5.66
N LYS A 56 -8.10 -6.51 -5.92
CA LYS A 56 -8.12 -5.96 -7.28
C LYS A 56 -6.78 -5.28 -7.57
N LEU A 57 -6.11 -5.72 -8.64
CA LEU A 57 -4.82 -5.15 -9.04
C LEU A 57 -4.93 -3.68 -9.46
N SER A 58 -6.05 -3.25 -10.07
CA SER A 58 -6.27 -1.85 -10.43
C SER A 58 -6.29 -0.95 -9.20
N THR A 59 -7.05 -1.36 -8.18
CA THR A 59 -7.20 -0.61 -6.94
C THR A 59 -5.91 -0.64 -6.13
N LEU A 60 -5.19 -1.77 -6.15
CA LEU A 60 -3.87 -1.89 -5.54
C LEU A 60 -2.87 -0.87 -6.10
N THR A 61 -2.69 -0.85 -7.42
CA THR A 61 -1.74 0.08 -8.07
C THR A 61 -2.19 1.52 -7.89
N ALA A 62 -3.48 1.80 -8.04
CA ALA A 62 -4.05 3.12 -7.81
C ALA A 62 -3.76 3.62 -6.39
N CYS A 63 -3.92 2.77 -5.37
CA CYS A 63 -3.62 3.13 -3.98
C CYS A 63 -2.13 3.38 -3.76
N VAL A 64 -1.26 2.55 -4.32
CA VAL A 64 0.21 2.74 -4.17
C VAL A 64 0.66 4.03 -4.87
N HIS A 65 0.20 4.30 -6.09
CA HIS A 65 0.50 5.54 -6.80
C HIS A 65 -0.14 6.78 -6.15
N GLY A 66 -1.41 6.68 -5.74
CA GLY A 66 -2.16 7.76 -5.12
C GLY A 66 -1.57 8.17 -3.78
N SER A 67 -1.16 7.20 -2.98
CA SER A 67 -0.53 7.43 -1.68
C SER A 67 0.86 8.07 -1.82
N ALA A 68 1.68 7.64 -2.78
CA ALA A 68 2.96 8.29 -3.08
C ALA A 68 2.78 9.72 -3.62
N ALA A 69 1.73 9.98 -4.42
CA ALA A 69 1.43 11.31 -4.92
C ALA A 69 1.02 12.30 -3.82
N MET A 70 0.48 11.81 -2.69
CA MET A 70 0.17 12.67 -1.53
C MET A 70 1.41 13.26 -0.85
N LEU A 71 2.62 12.71 -1.09
CA LEU A 71 3.85 13.25 -0.52
C LEU A 71 4.33 14.55 -1.18
N PHE A 72 3.71 14.98 -2.29
CA PHE A 72 4.13 16.18 -3.02
C PHE A 72 4.30 17.40 -2.07
N PRO A 73 5.42 18.15 -2.15
CA PRO A 73 6.49 18.12 -3.17
C PRO A 73 7.56 17.04 -2.96
N MET A 74 7.53 16.31 -1.85
CA MET A 74 8.44 15.19 -1.61
C MET A 74 8.02 13.96 -2.43
N ASN A 75 8.99 13.13 -2.77
CA ASN A 75 8.73 11.85 -3.45
C ASN A 75 9.29 10.73 -2.59
N TRP A 76 8.65 9.57 -2.61
CA TRP A 76 9.20 8.37 -1.97
C TRP A 76 10.54 8.00 -2.63
N GLN A 77 11.61 7.88 -1.83
CA GLN A 77 12.97 7.64 -2.33
C GLN A 77 13.43 6.18 -2.18
N HIS A 78 12.72 5.38 -1.38
CA HIS A 78 13.09 3.99 -1.10
C HIS A 78 12.42 3.03 -2.10
N ILE A 79 12.48 1.72 -1.82
CA ILE A 79 11.86 0.70 -2.67
C ILE A 79 10.38 1.02 -2.89
N TYR A 80 10.00 1.06 -4.17
CA TYR A 80 8.65 1.31 -4.63
C TYR A 80 8.24 0.21 -5.62
N ILE A 81 7.34 -0.69 -5.20
CA ILE A 81 6.87 -1.81 -6.03
C ILE A 81 5.34 -1.84 -6.00
N PRO A 82 4.65 -1.26 -7.00
CA PRO A 82 3.19 -1.12 -6.97
C PRO A 82 2.44 -2.47 -7.02
N VAL A 83 3.04 -3.50 -7.62
CA VAL A 83 2.56 -4.89 -7.54
C VAL A 83 3.76 -5.82 -7.40
N LEU A 84 3.82 -6.56 -6.28
CA LEU A 84 4.84 -7.55 -6.03
C LEU A 84 4.40 -8.91 -6.57
N PRO A 85 5.16 -9.54 -7.47
CA PRO A 85 4.90 -10.90 -7.91
C PRO A 85 5.32 -11.94 -6.84
N PRO A 86 4.76 -13.17 -6.88
CA PRO A 86 4.98 -14.22 -5.88
C PRO A 86 6.45 -14.57 -5.64
N HIS A 87 7.26 -14.60 -6.70
CA HIS A 87 8.66 -15.01 -6.61
C HIS A 87 9.57 -13.96 -5.96
N LEU A 88 9.06 -12.76 -5.68
CA LEU A 88 9.79 -11.67 -5.02
C LEU A 88 9.30 -11.42 -3.58
N LEU A 89 8.53 -12.34 -2.99
CA LEU A 89 8.03 -12.19 -1.61
C LEU A 89 9.15 -12.04 -0.58
N ASP A 90 10.34 -12.57 -0.85
CA ASP A 90 11.52 -12.41 0.01
C ASP A 90 11.93 -10.93 0.19
N TYR A 91 11.56 -10.03 -0.73
CA TYR A 91 11.81 -8.59 -0.60
C TYR A 91 11.01 -7.96 0.54
N CYS A 92 9.88 -8.55 0.96
CA CYS A 92 9.12 -8.08 2.13
C CYS A 92 9.91 -8.23 3.44
N CYS A 93 10.92 -9.11 3.48
CA CYS A 93 11.80 -9.31 4.63
C CYS A 93 12.90 -8.25 4.74
N ALA A 94 13.02 -7.33 3.77
CA ALA A 94 14.08 -6.34 3.75
C ALA A 94 14.05 -5.44 5.01
N PRO A 95 15.22 -5.10 5.59
CA PRO A 95 15.31 -4.20 6.73
C PRO A 95 15.14 -2.73 6.35
N MET A 96 15.28 -2.40 5.06
CA MET A 96 15.11 -1.04 4.56
C MET A 96 13.64 -0.64 4.40
N PRO A 97 13.30 0.66 4.41
CA PRO A 97 11.96 1.14 4.11
C PRO A 97 11.51 0.72 2.71
N TYR A 98 10.22 0.41 2.57
CA TYR A 98 9.65 0.06 1.28
C TYR A 98 8.17 0.41 1.25
N LEU A 99 7.67 0.66 0.04
CA LEU A 99 6.25 0.81 -0.27
C LEU A 99 5.90 -0.23 -1.33
N VAL A 100 5.14 -1.25 -0.93
CA VAL A 100 4.89 -2.42 -1.78
C VAL A 100 3.40 -2.77 -1.80
N GLY A 101 2.88 -3.07 -2.99
CA GLY A 101 1.53 -3.61 -3.18
C GLY A 101 1.55 -5.13 -3.31
N VAL A 102 0.81 -5.85 -2.47
CA VAL A 102 0.70 -7.32 -2.52
C VAL A 102 -0.75 -7.72 -2.76
N HIS A 103 -0.98 -8.61 -3.73
CA HIS A 103 -2.31 -9.14 -3.97
C HIS A 103 -2.77 -10.02 -2.81
N LEU A 104 -4.05 -9.95 -2.43
CA LEU A 104 -4.59 -10.67 -1.26
C LEU A 104 -4.30 -12.18 -1.30
N SER A 105 -4.34 -12.81 -2.47
CA SER A 105 -4.03 -14.25 -2.63
C SER A 105 -2.58 -14.64 -2.29
N LEU A 106 -1.65 -13.68 -2.32
CA LEU A 106 -0.23 -13.90 -2.00
C LEU A 106 0.06 -13.65 -0.51
N LEU A 107 -0.87 -13.03 0.20
CA LEU A 107 -0.71 -12.61 1.58
C LEU A 107 -0.79 -13.83 2.53
N GLU A 108 -1.61 -14.83 2.22
CA GLU A 108 -1.72 -16.08 2.99
C GLU A 108 -0.38 -16.84 3.06
N VAL A 109 0.46 -16.72 2.03
CA VAL A 109 1.79 -17.35 1.97
C VAL A 109 2.82 -16.64 2.87
N SER A 110 2.59 -15.37 3.22
CA SER A 110 3.55 -14.53 3.96
C SER A 110 3.19 -14.29 5.44
N GLN A 111 2.19 -15.02 5.97
CA GLN A 111 1.70 -14.91 7.37
C GLN A 111 2.73 -15.26 8.45
N THR A 112 3.96 -15.65 8.12
CA THR A 112 5.03 -15.94 9.10
C THR A 112 5.82 -14.70 9.54
N ILE A 113 5.48 -13.50 9.04
CA ILE A 113 6.15 -12.25 9.44
C ILE A 113 5.17 -11.41 10.27
N GLU A 114 5.28 -11.55 11.59
CA GLU A 114 4.72 -10.79 12.72
C GLU A 114 3.51 -9.85 12.51
N ASP A 115 2.47 -10.15 13.29
CA ASP A 115 1.18 -9.51 13.39
C ASP A 115 1.23 -8.05 13.87
N THR A 116 1.05 -7.10 12.96
CA THR A 116 0.34 -5.85 13.28
C THR A 116 -0.53 -5.47 12.08
N SER A 117 -1.59 -6.27 11.89
CA SER A 117 -2.71 -5.84 11.05
C SER A 117 -3.40 -4.69 11.76
N TYR A 118 -3.19 -3.46 11.28
CA TYR A 118 -4.08 -2.36 11.63
C TYR A 118 -5.42 -2.64 10.90
N TYR A 119 -6.29 -3.40 11.56
CA TYR A 119 -7.73 -3.28 11.36
C TYR A 119 -8.12 -1.96 12.01
N ILE A 120 -8.15 -0.89 11.23
CA ILE A 120 -8.81 0.36 11.60
C ILE A 120 -9.77 0.70 10.47
#